data_AF-A0A9W7E4A2-F1
#
_entry.id   AF-A0A9W7E4A2-F1
#
_cell.length_a   1.000
_cell.length_b   1.000
_cell.length_c   1.000
_cell.angle_alpha   90.00
_cell.angle_beta   90.00
_cell.angle_gamma   90.00
#
_symmetry.space_group_name_H-M   'P 1'
#
loop_
_entity.id
_entity.type
_entity.pdbx_description
1 polymer ?
#
loop_
_entity_poly.entity_id
_entity_poly.type
_entity_poly.pdbx_seq_one_letter_code
_entity_poly.pdbx_strand_id
1 'polypeptide(L)'
;MALPALVLVLVLFLLLSISSPVSARNFTLSSTSFLLDGIATPIRSGSLHYSRVPPSEWEDRIDRMKSMGLNAVQLYVPWNFHEVDFEGKKIDFTSPSRDLRHFLDLVESRDMMVLLRPGPYICGEWDLGGFPARLLASPDAKLRTNDADYMAEVTQWYDVLLPVIEPHLIQNGGGIVMVQVENEYGSFGDVSTNPDDEAYMRALVDLTRKHLGPDVVLYTTDGGNYDSMKRGSLPGDIVLTLGDYGPGSDLSASLSGQAKMNPASSNPAMCTEYYTGWLTHYGEDLAETGTAAMIDTLSSMIAQDISFNLYMAHGGTSFGFWAGANGGGGEDYQPDITSYDYNSPISEDGRHNFGSDGSDKFLAISDLLSANFGPPGGDEPPAPLVAAHGPVALVSAAVLPVREEMLSLELSLEGDKQGAGEGGGGAAGSSGDD
;
A
#
# COMPACT_ATOMS: atom_id res chain seq x y z
N MET A 1 33.50 58.52 -15.79
CA MET A 1 33.02 57.33 -16.52
C MET A 1 33.69 56.09 -15.91
N ALA A 2 33.12 55.51 -14.85
CA ALA A 2 33.67 54.31 -14.19
C ALA A 2 32.60 53.47 -13.45
N LEU A 3 31.32 53.67 -13.78
CA LEU A 3 30.21 52.88 -13.23
C LEU A 3 29.90 51.53 -13.94
N PRO A 4 30.27 51.27 -15.22
CA PRO A 4 29.77 50.07 -15.89
C PRO A 4 30.52 48.78 -15.51
N ALA A 5 31.76 48.87 -15.01
CA ALA A 5 32.55 47.69 -14.68
C ALA A 5 32.12 47.02 -13.36
N LEU A 6 31.71 47.80 -12.36
CA LEU A 6 31.31 47.27 -11.05
C LEU A 6 29.96 46.54 -11.11
N VAL A 7 29.03 47.04 -11.93
CA VAL A 7 27.71 46.41 -12.15
C VAL A 7 27.88 45.08 -12.92
N LEU A 8 28.78 45.03 -13.89
CA LEU A 8 29.04 43.80 -14.64
C LEU A 8 29.66 42.69 -13.77
N VAL A 9 30.56 43.05 -12.83
CA VAL A 9 31.16 42.10 -11.89
C VAL A 9 30.13 41.60 -10.86
N LEU A 10 29.23 42.46 -10.38
CA LEU A 10 28.13 42.07 -9.49
C LEU A 10 27.11 41.16 -10.18
N VAL A 11 26.79 41.41 -11.45
CA VAL A 11 25.91 40.53 -12.25
C VAL A 11 26.59 39.19 -12.54
N LEU A 12 27.91 39.16 -12.82
CA LEU A 12 28.66 37.90 -12.96
C LEU A 12 28.74 37.12 -11.65
N PHE A 13 28.91 37.77 -10.50
CA PHE A 13 28.90 37.10 -9.19
C PHE A 13 27.50 36.58 -8.81
N LEU A 14 26.42 37.27 -9.18
CA LEU A 14 25.06 36.75 -9.00
C LEU A 14 24.76 35.57 -9.93
N LEU A 15 25.27 35.59 -11.16
CA LEU A 15 25.10 34.49 -12.13
C LEU A 15 25.98 33.27 -11.83
N LEU A 16 27.09 33.44 -11.12
CA LEU A 16 27.96 32.34 -10.66
C LEU A 16 27.55 31.74 -9.31
N SER A 17 26.53 32.30 -8.64
CA SER A 17 26.03 31.80 -7.35
C SER A 17 24.80 30.90 -7.46
N ILE A 18 24.35 30.58 -8.68
CA ILE A 18 23.17 29.75 -8.92
C ILE A 18 23.54 28.59 -9.82
N SER A 19 24.14 27.57 -9.21
CA SER A 19 24.04 26.15 -9.59
C SER A 19 25.04 25.40 -8.71
N SER A 20 24.81 25.35 -7.41
CA SER A 20 25.20 24.12 -6.70
C SER A 20 24.48 23.01 -7.46
N PRO A 21 25.16 21.95 -7.94
CA PRO A 21 24.43 20.79 -8.42
C PRO A 21 23.47 20.42 -7.29
N VAL A 22 22.17 20.32 -7.60
CA VAL A 22 21.24 19.66 -6.69
C VAL A 22 21.90 18.32 -6.43
N SER A 23 22.43 18.13 -5.21
CA SER A 23 22.97 16.83 -4.84
C SER A 23 21.84 15.85 -5.10
N ALA A 24 22.10 14.80 -5.88
CA ALA A 24 21.10 13.77 -6.11
C ALA A 24 20.54 13.35 -4.75
N ARG A 25 19.22 13.44 -4.59
CA ARG A 25 18.59 13.04 -3.34
C ARG A 25 18.82 11.56 -3.15
N ASN A 26 19.02 11.12 -1.92
CA ASN A 26 19.26 9.72 -1.62
C ASN A 26 18.42 9.23 -0.44
N PHE A 27 18.13 7.94 -0.47
CA PHE A 27 17.50 7.24 0.63
C PHE A 27 18.29 5.96 0.90
N THR A 28 18.80 5.81 2.11
CA THR A 28 19.70 4.71 2.49
C THR A 28 19.35 4.19 3.88
N LEU A 29 19.94 3.06 4.26
CA LEU A 29 19.69 2.40 5.54
C LEU A 29 20.95 2.44 6.39
N SER A 30 20.80 2.69 7.68
CA SER A 30 21.84 2.47 8.70
C SER A 30 21.51 1.26 9.56
N SER A 31 22.33 0.97 10.57
CA SER A 31 22.09 -0.10 11.53
C SER A 31 20.75 0.02 12.26
N THR A 32 20.18 1.23 12.34
CA THR A 32 18.97 1.50 13.15
C THR A 32 18.00 2.50 12.53
N SER A 33 18.34 3.16 11.41
CA SER A 33 17.55 4.29 10.92
C SER A 33 17.47 4.34 9.39
N PHE A 34 16.33 4.78 8.89
CA PHE A 34 16.19 5.27 7.53
C PHE A 34 16.90 6.62 7.43
N LEU A 35 17.69 6.81 6.37
CA LEU A 35 18.48 8.01 6.13
C LEU A 35 18.01 8.67 4.84
N LEU A 36 17.39 9.83 4.98
CA LEU A 36 17.05 10.71 3.86
C LEU A 36 18.15 11.75 3.71
N ASP A 37 18.85 11.76 2.59
CA ASP A 37 19.97 12.68 2.34
C ASP A 37 21.06 12.60 3.45
N GLY A 38 21.27 11.39 3.98
CA GLY A 38 22.20 11.10 5.09
C GLY A 38 21.67 11.47 6.49
N ILE A 39 20.45 11.97 6.61
CA ILE A 39 19.83 12.39 7.87
C ILE A 39 18.83 11.34 8.35
N ALA A 40 18.98 10.89 9.59
CA ALA A 40 18.04 9.98 10.23
C ALA A 40 16.63 10.57 10.21
N THR A 41 15.72 9.90 9.52
CA THR A 41 14.37 10.39 9.26
C THR A 41 13.37 9.29 9.57
N PRO A 42 12.70 9.33 10.74
CA PRO A 42 11.61 8.42 11.05
C PRO A 42 10.49 8.55 10.00
N ILE A 43 10.09 7.42 9.42
CA ILE A 43 8.95 7.40 8.50
C ILE A 43 7.67 7.36 9.33
N ARG A 44 6.80 8.34 9.09
CA ARG A 44 5.45 8.46 9.65
C ARG A 44 4.51 8.46 8.45
N SER A 45 4.21 7.26 7.98
CA SER A 45 3.43 7.03 6.76
C SER A 45 1.96 6.79 7.09
N GLY A 46 1.10 6.95 6.09
CA GLY A 46 -0.25 6.43 6.11
C GLY A 46 -0.65 5.86 4.76
N SER A 47 -1.46 4.81 4.75
CA SER A 47 -1.98 4.23 3.52
C SER A 47 -3.11 5.09 2.96
N LEU A 48 -3.01 5.41 1.68
CA LEU A 48 -4.01 6.13 0.88
C LEU A 48 -4.05 5.53 -0.52
N HIS A 49 -5.14 4.84 -0.86
CA HIS A 49 -5.28 4.17 -2.15
C HIS A 49 -6.00 5.09 -3.14
N TYR A 50 -5.27 5.64 -4.12
CA TYR A 50 -5.84 6.53 -5.14
C TYR A 50 -6.99 5.87 -5.93
N SER A 51 -7.00 4.54 -6.06
CA SER A 51 -8.08 3.78 -6.70
C SER A 51 -9.40 3.77 -5.90
N ARG A 52 -9.35 4.12 -4.61
CA ARG A 52 -10.52 4.21 -3.70
C ARG A 52 -10.97 5.65 -3.44
N VAL A 53 -10.32 6.64 -4.04
CA VAL A 53 -10.61 8.07 -3.84
C VAL A 53 -10.83 8.76 -5.19
N PRO A 54 -11.90 9.54 -5.38
CA PRO A 54 -12.08 10.32 -6.60
C PRO A 54 -10.89 11.30 -6.82
N PRO A 55 -10.42 11.51 -8.07
CA PRO A 55 -9.29 12.40 -8.34
C PRO A 55 -9.44 13.83 -7.83
N SER A 56 -10.66 14.34 -7.82
CA SER A 56 -10.97 15.68 -7.30
C SER A 56 -10.71 15.83 -5.79
N GLU A 57 -10.55 14.71 -5.09
CA GLU A 57 -10.41 14.65 -3.63
C GLU A 57 -8.99 14.23 -3.21
N TRP A 58 -8.11 13.83 -4.14
CA TRP A 58 -6.76 13.37 -3.81
C TRP A 58 -5.96 14.43 -3.03
N GLU A 59 -5.99 15.68 -3.49
CA GLU A 59 -5.30 16.78 -2.80
C GLU A 59 -5.77 16.95 -1.36
N ASP A 60 -7.09 16.93 -1.12
CA ASP A 60 -7.63 17.04 0.23
C ASP A 60 -7.17 15.89 1.13
N ARG A 61 -7.22 14.63 0.65
CA ARG A 61 -6.80 13.48 1.47
C ARG A 61 -5.30 13.51 1.78
N ILE A 62 -4.47 13.92 0.82
CA ILE A 62 -3.02 14.10 1.04
C ILE A 62 -2.77 15.23 2.04
N ASP A 63 -3.45 16.36 1.90
CA ASP A 63 -3.29 17.52 2.78
C ASP A 63 -3.75 17.22 4.21
N ARG A 64 -4.82 16.42 4.40
CA ARG A 64 -5.23 15.91 5.73
C ARG A 64 -4.19 15.00 6.36
N MET A 65 -3.59 14.09 5.59
CA MET A 65 -2.51 13.24 6.10
C MET A 65 -1.31 14.08 6.53
N LYS A 66 -0.94 15.10 5.75
CA LYS A 66 0.14 16.02 6.09
C LYS A 66 -0.18 16.87 7.33
N SER A 67 -1.42 17.34 7.46
CA SER A 67 -1.88 18.11 8.63
C SER A 67 -2.05 17.25 9.89
N MET A 68 -2.16 15.93 9.75
CA MET A 68 -2.08 14.97 10.86
C MET A 68 -0.63 14.79 11.38
N GLY A 69 0.38 15.24 10.63
CA GLY A 69 1.80 15.12 10.99
C GLY A 69 2.53 13.97 10.31
N LEU A 70 1.91 13.32 9.31
CA LEU A 70 2.56 12.31 8.48
C LEU A 70 3.55 12.97 7.49
N ASN A 71 4.63 12.26 7.17
CA ASN A 71 5.65 12.69 6.20
C ASN A 71 5.78 11.75 5.00
N ALA A 72 4.94 10.71 4.93
CA ALA A 72 4.93 9.76 3.84
C ALA A 72 3.52 9.25 3.52
N VAL A 73 3.32 8.83 2.28
CA VAL A 73 2.13 8.11 1.81
C VAL A 73 2.55 6.73 1.36
N GLN A 74 1.80 5.71 1.78
CA GLN A 74 1.90 4.35 1.25
C GLN A 74 0.70 4.07 0.34
N LEU A 75 0.93 3.37 -0.78
CA LEU A 75 -0.13 3.02 -1.71
C LEU A 75 0.14 1.69 -2.42
N TYR A 76 -0.94 0.97 -2.72
CA TYR A 76 -0.93 -0.13 -3.67
C TYR A 76 -1.13 0.34 -5.12
N VAL A 77 -0.71 -0.50 -6.07
CA VAL A 77 -1.06 -0.37 -7.49
C VAL A 77 -1.85 -1.62 -7.94
N PRO A 78 -3.19 -1.57 -8.01
CA PRO A 78 -3.98 -2.72 -8.43
C PRO A 78 -3.83 -2.94 -9.94
N TRP A 79 -3.29 -4.09 -10.36
CA TRP A 79 -3.08 -4.41 -11.77
C TRP A 79 -4.40 -4.44 -12.55
N ASN A 80 -5.42 -5.12 -12.03
CA ASN A 80 -6.75 -5.17 -12.65
C ASN A 80 -7.43 -3.81 -12.81
N PHE A 81 -7.05 -2.81 -12.01
CA PHE A 81 -7.57 -1.48 -12.14
C PHE A 81 -7.01 -0.79 -13.38
N HIS A 82 -5.72 -1.02 -13.70
CA HIS A 82 -5.06 -0.43 -14.86
C HIS A 82 -5.23 -1.23 -16.14
N GLU A 83 -5.42 -2.54 -16.06
CA GLU A 83 -5.69 -3.39 -17.20
C GLU A 83 -7.19 -3.35 -17.55
N VAL A 84 -7.54 -2.55 -18.56
CA VAL A 84 -8.95 -2.20 -18.86
C VAL A 84 -9.61 -3.09 -19.92
N ASP A 85 -8.95 -4.18 -20.33
CA ASP A 85 -9.52 -5.17 -21.24
C ASP A 85 -9.23 -6.61 -20.83
N PHE A 86 -10.19 -7.50 -21.10
CA PHE A 86 -10.07 -8.93 -20.80
C PHE A 86 -9.04 -9.67 -21.67
N GLU A 87 -8.44 -9.01 -22.66
CA GLU A 87 -7.36 -9.57 -23.49
C GLU A 87 -5.95 -9.24 -22.96
N GLY A 88 -5.83 -8.37 -21.94
CA GLY A 88 -4.54 -7.98 -21.36
C GLY A 88 -3.69 -7.06 -22.25
N LYS A 89 -4.30 -6.35 -23.19
CA LYS A 89 -3.59 -5.55 -24.21
C LYS A 89 -3.68 -4.05 -23.97
N LYS A 90 -4.57 -3.60 -23.08
CA LYS A 90 -4.84 -2.20 -22.82
C LYS A 90 -4.59 -1.89 -21.35
N ILE A 91 -3.47 -1.23 -21.11
CA ILE A 91 -3.12 -0.65 -19.83
C ILE A 91 -3.42 0.86 -19.87
N ASP A 92 -4.08 1.38 -18.84
CA ASP A 92 -4.48 2.77 -18.72
C ASP A 92 -3.90 3.44 -17.47
N PHE A 93 -3.04 4.44 -17.69
CA PHE A 93 -2.49 5.36 -16.68
C PHE A 93 -2.81 6.82 -17.01
N THR A 94 -3.91 7.06 -17.73
CA THR A 94 -4.25 8.37 -18.30
C THR A 94 -5.69 8.81 -18.03
N SER A 95 -6.61 7.87 -17.82
CA SER A 95 -7.94 8.24 -17.32
C SER A 95 -7.82 8.88 -15.95
N PRO A 96 -8.65 9.88 -15.60
CA PRO A 96 -8.50 10.63 -14.35
C PRO A 96 -8.34 9.76 -13.10
N SER A 97 -9.19 8.74 -12.91
CA SER A 97 -9.11 7.84 -11.74
C SER A 97 -7.91 6.90 -11.73
N ARG A 98 -7.20 6.76 -12.84
CA ARG A 98 -6.07 5.83 -13.04
C ARG A 98 -4.74 6.56 -13.26
N ASP A 99 -4.72 7.88 -13.15
CA ASP A 99 -3.51 8.68 -13.39
C ASP A 99 -2.57 8.60 -12.17
N LEU A 100 -1.84 7.49 -12.09
CA LEU A 100 -0.86 7.25 -11.02
C LEU A 100 0.24 8.32 -10.99
N ARG A 101 0.67 8.82 -12.15
CA ARG A 101 1.70 9.87 -12.23
C ARG A 101 1.20 11.15 -11.60
N HIS A 102 -0.02 11.56 -11.94
CA HIS A 102 -0.61 12.74 -11.32
C HIS A 102 -0.77 12.57 -9.80
N PHE A 103 -1.20 11.40 -9.32
CA PHE A 103 -1.26 11.14 -7.88
C PHE A 103 0.12 11.25 -7.20
N LEU A 104 1.17 10.67 -7.79
CA LEU A 104 2.53 10.78 -7.29
C LEU A 104 3.05 12.22 -7.31
N ASP A 105 2.81 12.96 -8.39
CA ASP A 105 3.15 14.39 -8.50
C ASP A 105 2.48 15.21 -7.37
N LEU A 106 1.23 14.88 -7.02
CA LEU A 106 0.53 15.54 -5.92
C LEU A 106 1.22 15.26 -4.58
N VAL A 107 1.56 14.01 -4.26
CA VAL A 107 2.28 13.66 -3.02
C VAL A 107 3.65 14.34 -2.96
N GLU A 108 4.38 14.34 -4.07
CA GLU A 108 5.70 14.97 -4.22
C GLU A 108 5.64 16.49 -4.04
N SER A 109 4.62 17.15 -4.60
CA SER A 109 4.40 18.59 -4.43
C SER A 109 4.14 19.01 -2.99
N ARG A 110 3.79 18.05 -2.11
CA ARG A 110 3.64 18.21 -0.66
C ARG A 110 4.91 17.84 0.11
N ASP A 111 6.05 17.62 -0.54
CA ASP A 111 7.29 17.18 0.10
C ASP A 111 7.13 15.90 0.96
N MET A 112 6.16 15.06 0.61
CA MET A 112 5.92 13.78 1.29
C MET A 112 6.66 12.66 0.56
N MET A 113 7.23 11.73 1.31
CA MET A 113 7.82 10.52 0.76
C MET A 113 6.73 9.56 0.27
N VAL A 114 7.08 8.66 -0.64
CA VAL A 114 6.20 7.60 -1.14
C VAL A 114 6.80 6.24 -0.83
N LEU A 115 5.98 5.38 -0.21
CA LEU A 115 6.23 3.95 -0.02
C LEU A 115 5.33 3.18 -1.01
N LEU A 116 5.89 2.76 -2.13
CA LEU A 116 5.11 2.16 -3.21
C LEU A 116 4.98 0.65 -3.02
N ARG A 117 3.76 0.11 -3.20
CA ARG A 117 3.48 -1.34 -3.16
C ARG A 117 2.89 -1.80 -4.50
N PRO A 118 3.74 -2.08 -5.50
CA PRO A 118 3.30 -2.38 -6.86
C PRO A 118 2.73 -3.80 -7.08
N GLY A 119 2.82 -4.68 -6.09
CA GLY A 119 2.30 -6.05 -6.15
C GLY A 119 3.32 -7.09 -6.65
N PRO A 120 2.95 -7.99 -7.60
CA PRO A 120 1.79 -7.91 -8.49
C PRO A 120 0.47 -8.36 -7.83
N TYR A 121 0.55 -9.11 -6.73
CA TYR A 121 -0.54 -9.33 -5.78
C TYR A 121 -0.47 -8.29 -4.67
N ILE A 122 -1.58 -7.67 -4.33
CA ILE A 122 -1.64 -6.60 -3.32
C ILE A 122 -2.56 -6.93 -2.13
N CYS A 123 -3.32 -8.04 -2.18
CA CYS A 123 -4.40 -8.27 -1.22
C CYS A 123 -5.35 -7.04 -1.19
N GLY A 124 -5.36 -6.31 -0.07
CA GLY A 124 -5.92 -4.97 0.05
C GLY A 124 -7.44 -4.93 0.06
N GLU A 125 -8.10 -6.06 0.33
CA GLU A 125 -9.56 -6.24 0.27
C GLU A 125 -10.13 -5.73 -1.06
N TRP A 126 -9.35 -5.97 -2.12
CA TRP A 126 -9.61 -5.55 -3.47
C TRP A 126 -9.88 -6.78 -4.33
N ASP A 127 -10.73 -6.63 -5.34
CA ASP A 127 -11.12 -7.73 -6.23
C ASP A 127 -9.89 -8.53 -6.71
N LEU A 128 -9.95 -9.85 -6.47
CA LEU A 128 -8.89 -10.83 -6.72
C LEU A 128 -7.48 -10.39 -6.26
N GLY A 129 -7.38 -9.62 -5.17
CA GLY A 129 -6.12 -9.11 -4.64
C GLY A 129 -5.34 -8.26 -5.64
N GLY A 130 -6.03 -7.59 -6.56
CA GLY A 130 -5.46 -6.75 -7.60
C GLY A 130 -5.14 -7.47 -8.91
N PHE A 131 -5.32 -8.79 -9.01
CA PHE A 131 -5.09 -9.51 -10.26
C PHE A 131 -6.22 -9.33 -11.27
N PRO A 132 -5.92 -9.22 -12.58
CA PRO A 132 -6.94 -9.31 -13.61
C PRO A 132 -7.60 -10.69 -13.62
N ALA A 133 -8.93 -10.73 -13.63
CA ALA A 133 -9.69 -11.99 -13.63
C ALA A 133 -9.33 -12.94 -14.80
N ARG A 134 -8.85 -12.40 -15.93
CA ARG A 134 -8.41 -13.21 -17.08
C ARG A 134 -7.24 -14.15 -16.76
N LEU A 135 -6.48 -13.88 -15.70
CA LEU A 135 -5.40 -14.78 -15.27
C LEU A 135 -5.95 -16.13 -14.78
N LEU A 136 -7.24 -16.19 -14.43
CA LEU A 136 -7.96 -17.42 -14.06
C LEU A 136 -8.61 -18.12 -15.27
N ALA A 137 -8.38 -17.67 -16.50
CA ALA A 137 -8.97 -18.29 -17.69
C ALA A 137 -8.51 -19.75 -17.90
N SER A 138 -7.36 -20.12 -17.32
CA SER A 138 -6.90 -21.51 -17.26
C SER A 138 -7.26 -22.14 -15.91
N PRO A 139 -7.82 -23.36 -15.89
CA PRO A 139 -8.05 -24.09 -14.63
C PRO A 139 -6.75 -24.47 -13.92
N ASP A 140 -5.62 -24.50 -14.63
CA ASP A 140 -4.29 -24.80 -14.09
C ASP A 140 -3.51 -23.55 -13.67
N ALA A 141 -4.17 -22.39 -13.55
CA ALA A 141 -3.51 -21.13 -13.19
C ALA A 141 -2.84 -21.22 -11.80
N LYS A 142 -1.52 -20.96 -11.75
CA LYS A 142 -0.71 -21.00 -10.53
C LYS A 142 -0.22 -19.59 -10.17
N LEU A 143 -1.16 -18.75 -9.76
CA LEU A 143 -0.85 -17.39 -9.34
C LEU A 143 0.09 -17.38 -8.14
N ARG A 144 0.95 -16.35 -8.04
CA ARG A 144 1.93 -16.17 -6.96
C ARG A 144 2.94 -17.32 -6.83
N THR A 145 3.32 -17.93 -7.95
CA THR A 145 4.34 -18.98 -8.01
C THR A 145 5.38 -18.67 -9.09
N ASN A 146 6.43 -19.48 -9.20
CA ASN A 146 7.40 -19.37 -10.30
C ASN A 146 6.95 -20.09 -11.59
N ASP A 147 5.64 -20.29 -11.77
CA ASP A 147 5.08 -20.84 -13.00
C ASP A 147 5.40 -19.93 -14.20
N ALA A 148 5.84 -20.53 -15.30
CA ALA A 148 6.35 -19.79 -16.44
C ALA A 148 5.29 -18.92 -17.13
N ASP A 149 4.04 -19.39 -17.19
CA ASP A 149 2.96 -18.66 -17.85
C ASP A 149 2.54 -17.47 -16.97
N TYR A 150 2.39 -17.68 -15.66
CA TYR A 150 2.13 -16.60 -14.71
C TYR A 150 3.26 -15.56 -14.69
N MET A 151 4.52 -15.99 -14.65
CA MET A 151 5.67 -15.07 -14.64
C MET A 151 5.81 -14.29 -15.95
N ALA A 152 5.37 -14.85 -17.08
CA ALA A 152 5.32 -14.12 -18.35
C ALA A 152 4.26 -12.98 -18.31
N GLU A 153 3.13 -13.19 -17.65
CA GLU A 153 2.10 -12.17 -17.43
C GLU A 153 2.60 -11.07 -16.47
N VAL A 154 3.20 -11.45 -15.35
CA VAL A 154 3.82 -10.50 -14.40
C VAL A 154 4.91 -9.67 -15.08
N THR A 155 5.75 -10.31 -15.90
CA THR A 155 6.81 -9.61 -16.66
C THR A 155 6.24 -8.57 -17.60
N GLN A 156 5.17 -8.88 -18.33
CA GLN A 156 4.50 -7.93 -19.21
C GLN A 156 3.89 -6.76 -18.43
N TRP A 157 3.26 -7.04 -17.28
CA TRP A 157 2.73 -6.00 -16.41
C TRP A 157 3.83 -5.04 -15.91
N TYR A 158 4.93 -5.59 -15.40
CA TYR A 158 6.03 -4.80 -14.84
C TYR A 158 6.84 -4.06 -15.91
N ASP A 159 6.97 -4.63 -17.12
CA ASP A 159 7.58 -3.93 -18.27
C ASP A 159 6.78 -2.69 -18.69
N VAL A 160 5.53 -2.52 -18.23
CA VAL A 160 4.71 -1.31 -18.43
C VAL A 160 4.67 -0.45 -17.16
N LEU A 161 4.36 -1.03 -16.00
CA LEU A 161 4.21 -0.28 -14.74
C LEU A 161 5.53 0.35 -14.28
N LEU A 162 6.62 -0.42 -14.25
CA LEU A 162 7.85 0.03 -13.60
C LEU A 162 8.49 1.24 -14.32
N PRO A 163 8.46 1.35 -15.66
CA PRO A 163 8.84 2.57 -16.36
C PRO A 163 7.96 3.81 -16.07
N VAL A 164 6.70 3.62 -15.64
CA VAL A 164 5.82 4.74 -15.23
C VAL A 164 6.26 5.33 -13.89
N ILE A 165 6.77 4.49 -12.97
CA ILE A 165 7.17 4.91 -11.63
C ILE A 165 8.65 5.31 -11.53
N GLU A 166 9.51 4.87 -12.46
CA GLU A 166 10.95 5.13 -12.42
C GLU A 166 11.31 6.63 -12.29
N PRO A 167 10.65 7.56 -13.01
CA PRO A 167 10.93 8.99 -12.85
C PRO A 167 10.61 9.54 -11.46
N HIS A 168 9.71 8.88 -10.72
CA HIS A 168 9.27 9.27 -9.37
C HIS A 168 10.17 8.71 -8.27
N LEU A 169 11.22 7.94 -8.60
CA LEU A 169 12.22 7.50 -7.63
C LEU A 169 12.99 8.70 -7.06
N ILE A 170 13.32 8.64 -5.77
CA ILE A 170 14.02 9.75 -5.10
C ILE A 170 15.37 10.07 -5.75
N GLN A 171 16.11 9.06 -6.21
CA GLN A 171 17.37 9.26 -6.95
C GLN A 171 17.19 9.95 -8.30
N ASN A 172 15.97 9.91 -8.86
CA ASN A 172 15.57 10.55 -10.11
C ASN A 172 14.85 11.89 -9.90
N GLY A 173 14.71 12.33 -8.65
CA GLY A 173 14.12 13.60 -8.26
C GLY A 173 12.66 13.54 -7.79
N GLY A 174 12.05 12.36 -7.72
CA GLY A 174 10.70 12.16 -7.20
C GLY A 174 10.64 11.85 -5.70
N GLY A 175 9.50 11.32 -5.25
CA GLY A 175 9.19 11.07 -3.84
C GLY A 175 9.31 9.61 -3.39
N ILE A 176 9.43 8.65 -4.31
CA ILE A 176 9.47 7.22 -3.99
C ILE A 176 10.82 6.87 -3.34
N VAL A 177 10.77 6.51 -2.05
CA VAL A 177 11.95 6.14 -1.25
C VAL A 177 12.09 4.63 -1.08
N MET A 178 10.97 3.90 -1.12
CA MET A 178 10.92 2.46 -0.91
C MET A 178 9.88 1.83 -1.83
N VAL A 179 10.16 0.60 -2.29
CA VAL A 179 9.26 -0.18 -3.14
C VAL A 179 9.12 -1.59 -2.58
N GLN A 180 7.88 -2.02 -2.31
CA GLN A 180 7.63 -3.36 -1.82
C GLN A 180 7.72 -4.39 -2.95
N VAL A 181 8.20 -5.58 -2.63
CA VAL A 181 8.15 -6.75 -3.50
C VAL A 181 7.12 -7.72 -2.94
N GLU A 182 6.11 -8.06 -3.74
CA GLU A 182 5.00 -8.93 -3.30
C GLU A 182 4.23 -8.33 -2.10
N ASN A 183 3.42 -9.13 -1.43
CA ASN A 183 2.56 -8.76 -0.32
C ASN A 183 2.28 -9.94 0.60
N GLU A 184 2.81 -9.93 1.83
CA GLU A 184 2.58 -10.96 2.84
C GLU A 184 2.73 -12.37 2.28
N TYR A 185 3.81 -12.58 1.54
CA TYR A 185 4.01 -13.84 0.83
C TYR A 185 4.11 -15.02 1.80
N GLY A 186 4.56 -14.80 3.03
CA GLY A 186 4.64 -15.82 4.08
C GLY A 186 3.27 -16.32 4.57
N SER A 187 2.18 -15.64 4.21
CA SER A 187 0.81 -16.10 4.42
C SER A 187 0.30 -16.98 3.26
N PHE A 188 1.09 -17.15 2.19
CA PHE A 188 0.76 -17.95 1.01
C PHE A 188 1.79 -19.05 0.72
N GLY A 189 3.07 -18.69 0.63
CA GLY A 189 4.19 -19.58 0.32
C GLY A 189 5.23 -19.62 1.46
N ASP A 190 6.32 -20.36 1.22
CA ASP A 190 7.43 -20.47 2.16
C ASP A 190 8.78 -20.54 1.43
N VAL A 191 9.41 -19.39 1.22
CA VAL A 191 10.74 -19.29 0.59
C VAL A 191 11.83 -20.01 1.39
N SER A 192 11.62 -20.27 2.69
CA SER A 192 12.62 -20.89 3.54
C SER A 192 12.67 -22.41 3.42
N THR A 193 11.63 -23.02 2.85
CA THR A 193 11.53 -24.47 2.67
C THR A 193 11.22 -24.89 1.24
N ASN A 194 10.68 -24.00 0.40
CA ASN A 194 10.33 -24.26 -0.99
C ASN A 194 11.21 -23.46 -1.96
N PRO A 195 12.08 -24.13 -2.76
CA PRO A 195 12.95 -23.44 -3.71
C PRO A 195 12.20 -22.77 -4.87
N ASP A 196 11.00 -23.24 -5.22
CA ASP A 196 10.20 -22.60 -6.28
C ASP A 196 9.62 -21.27 -5.80
N ASP A 197 9.24 -21.18 -4.53
CA ASP A 197 8.79 -19.95 -3.87
C ASP A 197 9.95 -18.96 -3.73
N GLU A 198 11.15 -19.43 -3.36
CA GLU A 198 12.36 -18.61 -3.36
C GLU A 198 12.67 -18.08 -4.77
N ALA A 199 12.56 -18.92 -5.80
CA ALA A 199 12.80 -18.54 -7.18
C ALA A 199 11.79 -17.48 -7.67
N TYR A 200 10.52 -17.60 -7.29
CA TYR A 200 9.49 -16.60 -7.57
C TYR A 200 9.86 -15.24 -6.98
N MET A 201 10.14 -15.19 -5.67
CA MET A 201 10.49 -13.93 -4.99
C MET A 201 11.77 -13.32 -5.56
N ARG A 202 12.77 -14.14 -5.92
CA ARG A 202 13.99 -13.64 -6.59
C ARG A 202 13.69 -13.06 -7.97
N ALA A 203 12.82 -13.70 -8.76
CA ALA A 203 12.44 -13.20 -10.07
C ALA A 203 11.73 -11.84 -9.97
N LEU A 204 10.88 -11.63 -8.96
CA LEU A 204 10.25 -10.33 -8.72
C LEU A 204 11.28 -9.25 -8.32
N VAL A 205 12.23 -9.58 -7.46
CA VAL A 205 13.34 -8.67 -7.12
C VAL A 205 14.14 -8.30 -8.36
N ASP A 206 14.57 -9.29 -9.14
CA ASP A 206 15.39 -9.08 -10.34
C ASP A 206 14.65 -8.22 -11.38
N LEU A 207 13.37 -8.51 -11.60
CA LEU A 207 12.52 -7.74 -12.51
C LEU A 207 12.32 -6.30 -12.02
N THR A 208 12.13 -6.10 -10.72
CA THR A 208 12.02 -4.76 -10.14
C THR A 208 13.33 -3.99 -10.31
N ARG A 209 14.47 -4.63 -10.00
CA ARG A 209 15.81 -4.05 -10.15
C ARG A 209 16.19 -3.75 -11.59
N LYS A 210 15.77 -4.57 -12.54
CA LYS A 210 15.96 -4.35 -13.98
C LYS A 210 15.42 -2.98 -14.42
N HIS A 211 14.29 -2.55 -13.86
CA HIS A 211 13.63 -1.30 -14.24
C HIS A 211 13.98 -0.13 -13.33
N LEU A 212 14.05 -0.33 -12.02
CA LEU A 212 14.21 0.74 -11.03
C LEU A 212 15.66 0.96 -10.58
N GLY A 213 16.58 0.11 -11.04
CA GLY A 213 17.99 0.17 -10.69
C GLY A 213 18.34 -0.42 -9.30
N PRO A 214 19.63 -0.45 -8.96
CA PRO A 214 20.13 -1.08 -7.73
C PRO A 214 19.97 -0.21 -6.48
N ASP A 215 19.69 1.08 -6.63
CA ASP A 215 19.78 2.04 -5.53
C ASP A 215 18.47 2.20 -4.74
N VAL A 216 17.31 1.90 -5.34
CA VAL A 216 16.01 1.95 -4.62
C VAL A 216 16.01 0.98 -3.45
N VAL A 217 15.44 1.34 -2.31
CA VAL A 217 15.28 0.38 -1.21
C VAL A 217 14.09 -0.52 -1.53
N LEU A 218 14.36 -1.80 -1.77
CA LEU A 218 13.31 -2.82 -1.87
C LEU A 218 13.01 -3.38 -0.48
N TYR A 219 11.74 -3.65 -0.20
CA TYR A 219 11.33 -4.27 1.05
C TYR A 219 10.22 -5.31 0.86
N THR A 220 10.01 -6.15 1.87
CA THR A 220 8.88 -7.07 2.00
C THR A 220 8.13 -6.78 3.30
N THR A 221 6.88 -7.18 3.33
CA THR A 221 5.99 -7.09 4.50
C THR A 221 5.38 -8.45 4.74
N ASP A 222 5.45 -8.91 5.98
CA ASP A 222 4.78 -10.12 6.49
C ASP A 222 4.37 -9.90 7.95
N GLY A 223 3.47 -10.74 8.45
CA GLY A 223 3.03 -10.69 9.85
C GLY A 223 4.17 -10.51 10.86
N GLY A 224 3.94 -9.70 11.90
CA GLY A 224 4.91 -9.18 12.88
C GLY A 224 5.62 -10.19 13.79
N ASN A 225 6.09 -11.30 13.23
CA ASN A 225 6.85 -12.36 13.90
C ASN A 225 7.87 -12.98 12.94
N TYR A 226 8.92 -13.58 13.51
CA TYR A 226 10.00 -14.18 12.72
C TYR A 226 9.52 -15.27 11.77
N ASP A 227 8.56 -16.11 12.17
CA ASP A 227 8.16 -17.25 11.34
C ASP A 227 7.44 -16.81 10.07
N SER A 228 6.66 -15.74 10.11
CA SER A 228 5.98 -15.20 8.93
C SER A 228 6.98 -14.53 8.00
N MET A 229 7.84 -13.65 8.53
CA MET A 229 8.94 -13.00 7.79
C MET A 229 9.89 -14.00 7.14
N LYS A 230 10.22 -15.08 7.84
CA LYS A 230 11.09 -16.15 7.32
C LYS A 230 10.47 -16.85 6.12
N ARG A 231 9.14 -17.04 6.10
CA ARG A 231 8.43 -17.68 4.99
C ARG A 231 8.24 -16.74 3.80
N GLY A 232 8.02 -15.45 4.05
CA GLY A 232 7.67 -14.48 3.00
C GLY A 232 8.84 -13.71 2.40
N SER A 233 9.98 -13.63 3.10
CA SER A 233 11.07 -12.74 2.69
C SER A 233 12.37 -13.48 2.36
N LEU A 234 13.05 -12.97 1.33
CA LEU A 234 14.45 -13.31 1.05
C LEU A 234 15.38 -12.71 2.11
N PRO A 235 16.65 -13.16 2.22
CA PRO A 235 17.63 -12.56 3.11
C PRO A 235 17.70 -11.02 3.01
N GLY A 236 17.84 -10.35 4.16
CA GLY A 236 17.70 -8.89 4.26
C GLY A 236 18.79 -8.06 3.57
N ASP A 237 19.85 -8.69 3.08
CA ASP A 237 20.86 -8.06 2.22
C ASP A 237 20.41 -7.95 0.74
N ILE A 238 19.33 -8.64 0.38
CA ILE A 238 18.66 -8.56 -0.93
C ILE A 238 17.47 -7.60 -0.87
N VAL A 239 16.63 -7.76 0.15
CA VAL A 239 15.36 -7.03 0.32
C VAL A 239 15.10 -6.78 1.81
N LEU A 240 14.86 -5.54 2.21
CA LEU A 240 14.64 -5.20 3.63
C LEU A 240 13.37 -5.91 4.14
N THR A 241 13.48 -6.71 5.20
CA THR A 241 12.34 -7.45 5.75
C THR A 241 11.68 -6.67 6.87
N LEU A 242 10.38 -6.34 6.71
CA LEU A 242 9.59 -5.56 7.67
C LEU A 242 8.34 -6.32 8.10
N GLY A 243 7.69 -5.83 9.17
CA GLY A 243 6.52 -6.46 9.77
C GLY A 243 5.25 -5.63 9.66
N ASP A 244 4.10 -6.27 9.85
CA ASP A 244 2.81 -5.64 10.15
C ASP A 244 2.21 -6.15 11.47
N TYR A 245 1.38 -5.32 12.11
CA TYR A 245 0.70 -5.64 13.37
C TYR A 245 -0.28 -4.53 13.78
N GLY A 246 -1.18 -4.84 14.70
CA GLY A 246 -2.23 -3.92 15.15
C GLY A 246 -2.02 -3.37 16.57
N PRO A 247 -3.01 -2.61 17.06
CA PRO A 247 -3.10 -2.20 18.45
C PRO A 247 -3.03 -3.41 19.39
N GLY A 248 -2.35 -3.26 20.53
CA GLY A 248 -2.21 -4.32 21.53
C GLY A 248 -1.09 -5.33 21.27
N SER A 249 -0.50 -5.36 20.07
CA SER A 249 0.54 -6.33 19.72
C SER A 249 1.85 -6.13 20.51
N ASP A 250 2.53 -7.25 20.79
CA ASP A 250 3.89 -7.25 21.35
C ASP A 250 4.94 -6.87 20.29
N LEU A 251 5.43 -5.63 20.37
CA LEU A 251 6.43 -5.08 19.47
C LEU A 251 7.75 -5.89 19.46
N SER A 252 8.07 -6.60 20.54
CA SER A 252 9.32 -7.33 20.68
C SER A 252 9.44 -8.50 19.71
N ALA A 253 8.31 -9.16 19.39
CA ALA A 253 8.26 -10.26 18.43
C ALA A 253 8.64 -9.78 17.02
N SER A 254 8.06 -8.66 16.58
CA SER A 254 8.36 -8.07 15.27
C SER A 254 9.79 -7.55 15.22
N LEU A 255 10.25 -6.80 16.23
CA LEU A 255 11.62 -6.29 16.29
C LEU A 255 12.66 -7.42 16.23
N SER A 256 12.42 -8.51 16.96
CA SER A 256 13.28 -9.70 16.95
C SER A 256 13.25 -10.41 15.60
N GLY A 257 12.08 -10.47 14.95
CA GLY A 257 11.94 -10.99 13.58
C GLY A 257 12.77 -10.21 12.58
N GLN A 258 12.58 -8.89 12.52
CA GLN A 258 13.31 -8.00 11.62
C GLN A 258 14.83 -8.08 11.87
N ALA A 259 15.27 -8.06 13.13
CA ALA A 259 16.69 -8.16 13.49
C ALA A 259 17.34 -9.51 13.11
N LYS A 260 16.56 -10.59 12.98
CA LYS A 260 17.07 -11.89 12.51
C LYS A 260 17.16 -11.97 10.98
N MET A 261 16.26 -11.28 10.28
CA MET A 261 16.20 -11.30 8.82
C MET A 261 17.14 -10.29 8.17
N ASN A 262 17.36 -9.14 8.83
CA ASN A 262 18.12 -8.03 8.28
C ASN A 262 19.57 -8.00 8.78
N PRO A 263 20.53 -7.56 7.93
CA PRO A 263 21.90 -7.32 8.36
C PRO A 263 21.97 -6.25 9.47
N ALA A 264 22.84 -6.46 10.47
CA ALA A 264 23.02 -5.49 11.56
C ALA A 264 23.48 -4.10 11.09
N SER A 265 24.01 -3.96 9.86
CA SER A 265 24.39 -2.68 9.25
C SER A 265 23.23 -1.93 8.60
N SER A 266 22.08 -2.57 8.41
CA SER A 266 20.96 -2.07 7.60
C SER A 266 19.63 -2.61 8.14
N ASN A 267 19.29 -2.26 9.39
CA ASN A 267 18.12 -2.77 10.10
C ASN A 267 17.32 -1.66 10.82
N PRO A 268 16.82 -0.66 10.08
CA PRO A 268 15.79 0.22 10.65
C PRO A 268 14.51 -0.56 10.92
N ALA A 269 13.90 -0.35 12.08
CA ALA A 269 12.65 -0.98 12.44
C ALA A 269 11.45 -0.23 11.85
N MET A 270 10.50 -0.96 11.30
CA MET A 270 9.25 -0.39 10.81
C MET A 270 8.06 -1.34 10.95
N CYS A 271 6.89 -0.80 11.26
CA CYS A 271 5.60 -1.43 10.97
C CYS A 271 5.06 -0.89 9.65
N THR A 272 4.84 -1.77 8.69
CA THR A 272 4.42 -1.38 7.33
C THR A 272 2.90 -1.39 7.16
N GLU A 273 2.17 -2.05 8.06
CA GLU A 273 0.73 -1.93 8.21
C GLU A 273 0.38 -1.91 9.70
N TYR A 274 0.23 -0.72 10.25
CA TYR A 274 -0.32 -0.53 11.58
C TYR A 274 -1.83 -0.37 11.50
N TYR A 275 -2.57 -1.42 11.87
CA TYR A 275 -4.01 -1.51 11.65
C TYR A 275 -4.81 -0.51 12.50
N THR A 276 -5.16 0.65 11.93
CA THR A 276 -5.91 1.70 12.67
C THR A 276 -7.38 1.35 12.88
N GLY A 277 -7.86 0.36 12.13
CA GLY A 277 -9.19 -0.21 12.20
C GLY A 277 -9.20 -1.56 11.48
N TRP A 278 -10.29 -1.93 10.80
CA TRP A 278 -10.38 -3.24 10.14
C TRP A 278 -11.35 -3.25 8.96
N LEU A 279 -11.26 -4.28 8.12
CA LEU A 279 -12.23 -4.56 7.05
C LEU A 279 -13.58 -5.04 7.60
N THR A 280 -14.62 -5.09 6.76
CA THR A 280 -15.97 -5.52 7.16
C THR A 280 -16.66 -6.25 6.02
N HIS A 281 -17.30 -7.37 6.31
CA HIS A 281 -18.07 -8.14 5.34
C HIS A 281 -19.57 -7.84 5.39
N TYR A 282 -20.28 -8.15 4.30
CA TYR A 282 -21.74 -8.08 4.31
C TYR A 282 -22.34 -9.01 5.38
N GLY A 283 -23.17 -8.45 6.25
CA GLY A 283 -23.83 -9.18 7.33
C GLY A 283 -23.14 -9.09 8.69
N GLU A 284 -21.96 -8.45 8.75
CA GLU A 284 -21.27 -8.12 9.99
C GLU A 284 -21.69 -6.75 10.53
N ASP A 285 -21.42 -6.52 11.81
CA ASP A 285 -21.37 -5.17 12.35
C ASP A 285 -20.14 -4.44 11.79
N LEU A 286 -20.23 -3.12 11.61
CA LEU A 286 -19.09 -2.33 11.13
C LEU A 286 -17.91 -2.48 12.09
N ALA A 287 -16.72 -2.67 11.52
CA ALA A 287 -15.49 -2.73 12.31
C ALA A 287 -15.29 -1.43 13.11
N GLU A 288 -14.94 -1.58 14.38
CA GLU A 288 -14.57 -0.48 15.26
C GLU A 288 -13.27 -0.82 15.99
N THR A 289 -12.37 0.16 16.11
CA THR A 289 -11.11 0.01 16.85
C THR A 289 -10.94 1.15 17.83
N GLY A 290 -10.61 0.81 19.09
CA GLY A 290 -10.51 1.78 20.17
C GLY A 290 -9.32 2.72 19.99
N THR A 291 -9.56 4.03 20.14
CA THR A 291 -8.51 5.04 19.94
C THR A 291 -7.40 4.92 20.98
N ALA A 292 -7.75 4.67 22.24
CA ALA A 292 -6.76 4.54 23.31
C ALA A 292 -5.72 3.44 23.04
N ALA A 293 -6.16 2.22 22.72
CA ALA A 293 -5.26 1.11 22.40
C ALA A 293 -4.38 1.43 21.18
N MET A 294 -4.97 2.06 20.16
CA MET A 294 -4.25 2.49 18.96
C MET A 294 -3.16 3.52 19.29
N ILE A 295 -3.45 4.49 20.14
CA ILE A 295 -2.47 5.51 20.54
C ILE A 295 -1.39 4.94 21.47
N ASP A 296 -1.73 4.01 22.36
CA ASP A 296 -0.78 3.39 23.28
C ASP A 296 0.31 2.59 22.53
N THR A 297 -0.09 1.76 21.56
CA THR A 297 0.87 1.01 20.73
C THR A 297 1.67 1.96 19.82
N LEU A 298 1.03 2.94 19.18
CA LEU A 298 1.73 3.91 18.33
C LEU A 298 2.75 4.76 19.12
N SER A 299 2.40 5.17 20.34
CA SER A 299 3.30 5.86 21.27
C SER A 299 4.49 4.98 21.65
N SER A 300 4.26 3.69 21.90
CA SER A 300 5.31 2.71 22.19
C SER A 300 6.24 2.48 21.00
N MET A 301 5.74 2.56 19.77
CA MET A 301 6.56 2.50 18.56
C MET A 301 7.45 3.73 18.44
N ILE A 302 6.89 4.93 18.61
CA ILE A 302 7.64 6.20 18.57
C ILE A 302 8.74 6.22 19.63
N ALA A 303 8.44 5.78 20.85
CA ALA A 303 9.40 5.73 21.96
C ALA A 303 10.59 4.76 21.71
N GLN A 304 10.44 3.84 20.76
CA GLN A 304 11.46 2.85 20.38
C GLN A 304 12.08 3.15 19.00
N ASP A 305 11.86 4.36 18.46
CA ASP A 305 12.34 4.80 17.14
C ASP A 305 11.85 3.89 15.98
N ILE A 306 10.69 3.26 16.15
CA ILE A 306 10.08 2.41 15.12
C ILE A 306 9.31 3.30 14.16
N SER A 307 9.68 3.25 12.88
CA SER A 307 8.91 3.90 11.82
C SER A 307 7.57 3.18 11.61
N PHE A 308 6.57 3.85 11.06
CA PHE A 308 5.25 3.25 10.90
C PHE A 308 4.53 3.70 9.65
N ASN A 309 3.56 2.89 9.24
CA ASN A 309 2.54 3.24 8.30
C ASN A 309 1.16 2.93 8.89
N LEU A 310 0.30 3.94 8.98
CA LEU A 310 -1.09 3.77 9.40
C LEU A 310 -1.88 3.08 8.28
N TYR A 311 -2.26 1.82 8.47
CA TYR A 311 -3.12 1.08 7.53
C TYR A 311 -4.53 0.99 8.12
N MET A 312 -5.54 1.68 7.62
CA MET A 312 -5.51 2.76 6.62
C MET A 312 -5.40 4.13 7.29
N ALA A 313 -4.74 5.11 6.68
CA ALA A 313 -4.90 6.50 7.12
C ALA A 313 -6.23 7.09 6.62
N HIS A 314 -6.56 6.74 5.38
CA HIS A 314 -7.87 6.94 4.77
C HIS A 314 -8.16 5.73 3.88
N GLY A 315 -9.23 5.00 4.19
CA GLY A 315 -9.57 3.81 3.39
C GLY A 315 -10.36 4.12 2.11
N GLY A 316 -11.39 4.97 2.19
CA GLY A 316 -12.19 5.39 1.04
C GLY A 316 -13.30 4.40 0.65
N THR A 317 -13.51 4.19 -0.65
CA THR A 317 -14.62 3.37 -1.17
C THR A 317 -14.16 2.37 -2.22
N SER A 318 -14.60 1.13 -2.12
CA SER A 318 -14.47 0.13 -3.18
C SER A 318 -15.59 0.32 -4.22
N PHE A 319 -15.45 1.33 -5.09
CA PHE A 319 -16.45 1.67 -6.10
C PHE A 319 -16.73 0.52 -7.08
N GLY A 320 -17.93 0.47 -7.65
CA GLY A 320 -18.28 -0.51 -8.67
C GLY A 320 -18.22 -1.95 -8.14
N PHE A 321 -17.35 -2.77 -8.73
CA PHE A 321 -17.16 -4.19 -8.37
C PHE A 321 -15.74 -4.46 -7.87
N TRP A 322 -15.11 -3.47 -7.24
CA TRP A 322 -13.71 -3.57 -6.81
C TRP A 322 -13.50 -4.10 -5.40
N ALA A 323 -14.57 -4.34 -4.64
CA ALA A 323 -14.47 -4.96 -3.31
C ALA A 323 -13.97 -6.40 -3.42
N GLY A 324 -13.10 -6.80 -2.49
CA GLY A 324 -12.60 -8.15 -2.37
C GLY A 324 -13.55 -9.08 -1.62
N ALA A 325 -13.00 -10.20 -1.16
CA ALA A 325 -13.66 -11.15 -0.29
C ALA A 325 -12.64 -12.03 0.43
N ASN A 326 -13.06 -12.62 1.54
CA ASN A 326 -12.33 -13.63 2.29
C ASN A 326 -13.02 -15.01 2.21
N GLY A 327 -12.29 -16.05 2.63
CA GLY A 327 -12.79 -17.43 2.74
C GLY A 327 -12.60 -18.31 1.50
N GLY A 328 -12.64 -19.63 1.71
CA GLY A 328 -12.33 -20.66 0.70
C GLY A 328 -13.45 -20.96 -0.31
N GLY A 329 -14.41 -20.05 -0.46
CA GLY A 329 -15.60 -20.21 -1.30
C GLY A 329 -16.76 -20.97 -0.61
N GLY A 330 -17.89 -21.09 -1.29
CA GLY A 330 -19.07 -21.79 -0.77
C GLY A 330 -19.74 -21.02 0.38
N GLU A 331 -20.07 -21.72 1.48
CA GLU A 331 -20.69 -21.11 2.67
C GLU A 331 -19.72 -20.21 3.46
N ASP A 332 -18.41 -20.37 3.25
CA ASP A 332 -17.35 -19.59 3.90
C ASP A 332 -16.99 -18.30 3.12
N TYR A 333 -17.64 -18.03 1.97
CA TYR A 333 -17.36 -16.82 1.18
C TYR A 333 -17.90 -15.56 1.86
N GLN A 334 -17.00 -14.64 2.17
CA GLN A 334 -17.27 -13.41 2.92
C GLN A 334 -16.95 -12.19 2.05
N PRO A 335 -17.93 -11.62 1.33
CA PRO A 335 -17.69 -10.45 0.50
C PRO A 335 -17.51 -9.19 1.34
N ASP A 336 -16.47 -8.43 1.05
CA ASP A 336 -16.24 -7.12 1.64
C ASP A 336 -17.37 -6.15 1.25
N ILE A 337 -17.73 -5.24 2.16
CA ILE A 337 -18.72 -4.21 1.85
C ILE A 337 -18.15 -3.14 0.90
N THR A 338 -19.04 -2.34 0.28
CA THR A 338 -18.63 -1.24 -0.62
C THR A 338 -17.81 -0.17 0.10
N SER A 339 -18.19 0.16 1.34
CA SER A 339 -17.43 1.12 2.15
C SER A 339 -16.10 0.51 2.53
N TYR A 340 -15.02 1.27 2.32
CA TYR A 340 -13.72 0.93 2.87
C TYR A 340 -13.33 1.99 3.90
N ASP A 341 -14.29 2.49 4.69
CA ASP A 341 -14.06 3.44 5.78
C ASP A 341 -12.97 2.93 6.74
N TYR A 342 -12.95 1.61 6.95
CA TYR A 342 -11.96 0.87 7.74
C TYR A 342 -11.94 1.27 9.23
N ASN A 343 -12.83 2.15 9.69
CA ASN A 343 -12.65 2.92 10.93
C ASN A 343 -11.27 3.62 11.00
N SER A 344 -10.73 4.01 9.84
CA SER A 344 -9.48 4.77 9.68
C SER A 344 -9.64 6.20 10.23
N PRO A 345 -8.55 6.90 10.62
CA PRO A 345 -8.68 8.24 11.22
C PRO A 345 -9.34 9.28 10.31
N ILE A 346 -9.24 9.12 8.99
CA ILE A 346 -9.99 9.89 8.00
C ILE A 346 -11.09 8.98 7.43
N SER A 347 -12.36 9.26 7.76
CA SER A 347 -13.52 8.50 7.32
C SER A 347 -13.65 8.42 5.80
N GLU A 348 -14.50 7.51 5.31
CA GLU A 348 -14.76 7.27 3.88
C GLU A 348 -15.02 8.57 3.09
N ASP A 349 -15.73 9.53 3.68
CA ASP A 349 -16.06 10.79 3.04
C ASP A 349 -15.05 11.92 3.28
N GLY A 350 -13.96 11.67 4.00
CA GLY A 350 -12.88 12.63 4.27
C GLY A 350 -13.04 13.42 5.58
N ARG A 351 -14.02 13.11 6.43
CA ARG A 351 -14.13 13.69 7.78
C ARG A 351 -13.27 12.93 8.78
N HIS A 352 -13.26 13.37 10.03
CA HIS A 352 -12.65 12.60 11.11
C HIS A 352 -13.52 11.41 11.48
N ASN A 353 -12.86 10.32 11.84
CA ASN A 353 -13.48 9.15 12.40
C ASN A 353 -13.25 9.05 13.90
N PHE A 354 -14.09 8.27 14.56
CA PHE A 354 -14.07 8.11 16.01
C PHE A 354 -13.84 6.64 16.36
N GLY A 355 -13.03 6.38 17.39
CA GLY A 355 -12.91 5.02 17.90
C GLY A 355 -14.16 4.57 18.66
N SER A 356 -14.23 3.29 18.99
CA SER A 356 -15.30 2.71 19.82
C SER A 356 -15.41 3.34 21.22
N ASP A 357 -14.37 4.05 21.66
CA ASP A 357 -14.32 4.84 22.88
C ASP A 357 -14.89 6.27 22.72
N GLY A 358 -15.32 6.65 21.52
CA GLY A 358 -15.86 7.97 21.19
C GLY A 358 -14.81 9.07 21.00
N SER A 359 -13.53 8.73 21.07
CA SER A 359 -12.42 9.66 20.86
C SER A 359 -12.18 9.91 19.38
N ASP A 360 -11.87 11.16 19.01
CA ASP A 360 -11.50 11.53 17.63
C ASP A 360 -10.11 10.97 17.31
N LYS A 361 -10.03 10.04 16.36
CA LYS A 361 -8.78 9.36 16.01
C LYS A 361 -7.79 10.29 15.32
N PHE A 362 -8.27 11.16 14.44
CA PHE A 362 -7.43 12.09 13.70
C PHE A 362 -6.69 13.02 14.68
N LEU A 363 -7.44 13.63 15.60
CA LEU A 363 -6.87 14.56 16.57
C LEU A 363 -5.94 13.84 17.55
N ALA A 364 -6.29 12.64 18.02
CA ALA A 364 -5.44 11.89 18.93
C ALA A 364 -4.08 11.53 18.31
N ILE A 365 -4.06 11.13 17.02
CA ILE A 365 -2.82 10.88 16.29
C ILE A 365 -2.05 12.19 16.08
N SER A 366 -2.73 13.24 15.61
CA SER A 366 -2.10 14.54 15.37
C SER A 366 -1.44 15.12 16.63
N ASP A 367 -2.10 15.03 17.78
CA ASP A 367 -1.56 15.46 19.06
C ASP A 367 -0.33 14.65 19.47
N LEU A 368 -0.37 13.32 19.32
CA LEU A 368 0.77 12.44 19.61
C LEU A 368 1.97 12.78 18.72
N LEU A 369 1.76 12.93 17.41
CA LEU A 369 2.83 13.25 16.47
C LEU A 369 3.37 14.67 16.71
N SER A 370 2.50 15.62 17.01
CA SER A 370 2.89 16.99 17.32
C SER A 370 3.76 17.08 18.58
N ALA A 371 3.41 16.31 19.61
CA ALA A 371 4.16 16.26 20.86
C ALA A 371 5.58 15.67 20.70
N ASN A 372 5.77 14.73 19.75
CA ASN A 372 7.04 14.03 19.56
C ASN A 372 7.92 14.63 18.45
N PHE A 373 7.32 15.24 17.42
CA PHE A 373 8.04 15.66 16.21
C PHE A 373 7.86 17.14 15.85
N GLY A 374 7.09 17.89 16.63
CA GLY A 374 6.74 19.28 16.34
C GLY A 374 5.47 19.41 15.49
N PRO A 375 5.03 20.66 15.22
CA PRO A 375 3.74 20.92 14.58
C PRO A 375 3.61 20.25 13.21
N PRO A 376 2.38 19.93 12.77
CA PRO A 376 2.15 19.25 11.50
C PRO A 376 2.56 20.09 10.29
N GLY A 377 2.70 19.43 9.14
CA GLY A 377 3.29 20.03 7.92
C GLY A 377 2.38 20.99 7.16
N GLY A 378 1.17 21.29 7.64
CA GLY A 378 0.20 22.14 6.97
C GLY A 378 -1.10 22.26 7.78
N ASP A 379 -2.01 23.09 7.28
CA ASP A 379 -3.34 23.27 7.86
C ASP A 379 -4.26 22.13 7.39
N GLU A 380 -5.15 21.68 8.29
CA GLU A 380 -6.18 20.72 7.93
C GLU A 380 -7.18 21.35 6.94
N PRO A 381 -7.47 20.71 5.80
CA PRO A 381 -8.53 21.13 4.91
C PRO A 381 -9.90 21.20 5.62
N PRO A 382 -10.80 22.11 5.21
CA PRO A 382 -12.12 22.22 5.82
C PRO A 382 -12.90 20.91 5.66
N ALA A 383 -13.69 20.53 6.66
CA ALA A 383 -14.50 19.31 6.58
C ALA A 383 -15.37 19.27 5.30
N PRO A 384 -15.44 18.13 4.59
CA PRO A 384 -16.24 17.99 3.38
C PRO A 384 -17.70 18.37 3.61
N LEU A 385 -18.27 19.11 2.65
CA LEU A 385 -19.67 19.55 2.72
C LEU A 385 -20.60 18.43 2.27
N VAL A 386 -21.55 18.06 3.12
CA VAL A 386 -22.57 17.05 2.80
C VAL A 386 -23.94 17.69 2.65
N ALA A 387 -24.64 17.34 1.57
CA ALA A 387 -25.98 17.85 1.26
C ALA A 387 -27.02 16.73 1.27
N ALA A 388 -28.10 16.94 2.01
CA ALA A 388 -29.28 16.08 1.94
C ALA A 388 -30.19 16.52 0.77
N HIS A 389 -29.99 15.92 -0.41
CA HIS A 389 -30.76 16.28 -1.61
C HIS A 389 -32.25 15.93 -1.56
N GLY A 390 -32.67 15.13 -0.58
CA GLY A 390 -34.05 14.68 -0.42
C GLY A 390 -34.43 13.53 -1.35
N PRO A 391 -35.68 13.06 -1.29
CA PRO A 391 -36.13 11.91 -2.05
C PRO A 391 -36.17 12.20 -3.56
N VAL A 392 -35.65 11.26 -4.36
CA VAL A 392 -35.73 11.28 -5.82
C VAL A 392 -36.72 10.19 -6.29
N ALA A 393 -37.81 10.58 -6.94
CA ALA A 393 -38.80 9.64 -7.45
C ALA A 393 -38.29 8.96 -8.75
N LEU A 394 -38.19 7.63 -8.74
CA LEU A 394 -37.89 6.85 -9.94
C LEU A 394 -39.17 6.69 -10.78
N VAL A 395 -39.16 7.22 -12.00
CA VAL A 395 -40.36 7.29 -12.86
C VAL A 395 -40.44 6.16 -13.92
N SER A 396 -39.42 5.33 -14.01
CA SER A 396 -39.33 4.24 -14.98
C SER A 396 -38.45 3.11 -14.47
N ALA A 397 -38.74 1.87 -14.88
CA ALA A 397 -37.92 0.69 -14.62
C ALA A 397 -37.92 -0.23 -15.83
N ALA A 398 -36.85 -1.02 -15.99
CA ALA A 398 -36.74 -2.08 -16.98
C ALA A 398 -36.25 -3.36 -16.28
N VAL A 399 -36.80 -4.51 -16.68
CA VAL A 399 -36.34 -5.81 -16.19
C VAL A 399 -35.16 -6.24 -17.06
N LEU A 400 -34.05 -6.66 -16.43
CA LEU A 400 -32.96 -7.31 -17.14
C LEU A 400 -33.45 -8.68 -17.64
N PRO A 401 -33.61 -8.91 -18.97
CA PRO A 401 -34.11 -10.17 -19.46
C PRO A 401 -33.02 -11.23 -19.29
N VAL A 402 -33.24 -12.23 -18.43
CA VAL A 402 -32.40 -13.43 -18.39
C VAL A 402 -32.65 -14.17 -19.70
N ARG A 403 -31.67 -14.15 -20.61
CA ARG A 403 -31.71 -14.95 -21.85
C ARG A 403 -31.05 -16.29 -21.55
N GLU A 404 -31.55 -17.38 -22.14
CA GLU A 404 -30.91 -18.71 -22.00
C GLU A 404 -29.44 -18.68 -22.42
N GLU A 405 -29.08 -17.84 -23.40
CA GLU A 405 -27.69 -17.59 -23.84
C GLU A 405 -26.78 -16.99 -22.75
N MET A 406 -27.34 -16.32 -21.73
CA MET A 406 -26.58 -15.85 -20.56
C MET A 406 -26.39 -16.93 -19.49
N LEU A 407 -27.23 -17.97 -19.52
CA LEU A 407 -27.15 -19.13 -18.62
C LEU A 407 -26.28 -20.25 -19.22
N SER A 408 -26.01 -20.22 -20.52
CA SER A 408 -25.19 -21.22 -21.23
C SER A 408 -23.68 -20.98 -21.12
N LEU A 409 -23.22 -20.08 -20.24
CA LEU A 409 -21.86 -20.17 -19.71
C LEU A 409 -21.84 -21.33 -18.70
N GLU A 410 -21.87 -22.56 -19.24
CA GLU A 410 -21.28 -23.71 -18.56
C GLU A 410 -19.78 -23.39 -18.42
N LEU A 411 -19.42 -22.69 -17.35
CA LEU A 411 -18.12 -22.89 -16.73
C LEU A 411 -18.09 -24.38 -16.37
N SER A 412 -17.38 -25.18 -17.17
CA SER A 412 -17.11 -26.59 -16.90
C SER A 412 -16.23 -26.70 -15.66
N LEU A 413 -16.82 -26.46 -14.48
CA LEU A 413 -16.22 -26.72 -13.17
C LEU A 413 -16.76 -28.02 -12.56
N GLU A 414 -17.62 -28.77 -13.26
CA GLU A 414 -17.97 -30.14 -12.92
C GLU A 414 -16.94 -31.13 -13.49
N GLY A 415 -15.72 -31.02 -12.97
CA GLY A 415 -14.60 -31.87 -13.35
C GLY A 415 -13.85 -32.49 -12.19
N ASP A 416 -14.37 -32.50 -10.95
CA ASP A 416 -13.65 -33.19 -9.87
C ASP A 416 -14.49 -33.75 -8.71
N LYS A 417 -15.59 -34.44 -9.06
CA LYS A 417 -16.18 -35.44 -8.15
C LYS A 417 -15.64 -36.83 -8.47
N GLN A 418 -14.32 -37.03 -8.48
CA GLN A 418 -13.72 -38.36 -8.33
C GLN A 418 -12.19 -38.30 -8.16
N GLY A 419 -11.70 -37.90 -6.98
CA GLY A 419 -10.31 -38.26 -6.62
C GLY A 419 -9.54 -37.39 -5.65
N ALA A 420 -10.10 -36.98 -4.51
CA ALA A 420 -9.29 -36.48 -3.41
C ALA A 420 -9.55 -37.32 -2.16
N GLY A 421 -8.64 -38.27 -1.93
CA GLY A 421 -8.45 -38.88 -0.63
C GLY A 421 -7.93 -37.86 0.36
N GLU A 422 -8.25 -38.10 1.63
CA GLU A 422 -7.83 -37.37 2.82
C GLU A 422 -6.38 -36.86 2.76
N GLY A 423 -6.22 -35.54 2.90
CA GLY A 423 -4.90 -34.90 2.91
C GLY A 423 -4.94 -33.45 3.42
N GLY A 424 -4.98 -33.29 4.75
CA GLY A 424 -4.40 -32.15 5.48
C GLY A 424 -4.94 -30.74 5.22
N GLY A 425 -6.05 -30.39 5.87
CA GLY A 425 -6.43 -28.99 6.07
C GLY A 425 -5.46 -28.29 7.04
N GLY A 426 -4.79 -27.25 6.55
CA GLY A 426 -4.06 -26.26 7.35
C GLY A 426 -4.77 -24.92 7.23
N ALA A 427 -5.53 -24.57 8.27
CA ALA A 427 -6.24 -23.31 8.36
C ALA A 427 -5.26 -22.15 8.55
N ALA A 428 -5.44 -21.07 7.78
CA ALA A 428 -4.99 -19.73 8.16
C ALA A 428 -5.88 -19.28 9.33
N GLY A 429 -5.42 -19.57 10.54
CA GLY A 429 -6.09 -19.19 11.77
C GLY A 429 -5.83 -17.71 12.06
N SER A 430 -6.94 -16.99 12.24
CA SER A 430 -7.05 -15.72 12.93
C SER A 430 -6.12 -15.64 14.15
N SER A 431 -5.20 -14.67 14.18
CA SER A 431 -4.57 -14.22 15.41
C SER A 431 -5.54 -13.27 16.12
N GLY A 432 -6.48 -13.84 16.88
CA GLY A 432 -7.16 -13.13 17.95
C GLY A 432 -6.25 -13.10 19.17
N ASP A 433 -5.93 -11.90 19.65
CA ASP A 433 -5.40 -11.69 21.00
C ASP A 433 -6.54 -11.80 22.03
N ASP A 434 -6.18 -12.24 23.24
CA ASP A 434 -7.00 -12.26 24.45
C ASP A 434 -7.58 -10.88 24.82
#